data_AF-A0A946XYZ1-F1
#
_entry.id   AF-A0A946XYZ1-F1
#
_cell.length_a   1.000
_cell.length_b   1.000
_cell.length_c   1.000
_cell.angle_alpha   90.00
_cell.angle_beta   90.00
_cell.angle_gamma   90.00
#
_symmetry.space_group_name_H-M   'P 1'
#
loop_
_entity.id
_entity.type
_entity.pdbx_description
1 polymer ?
#
loop_
_entity_poly.entity_id
_entity_poly.type
_entity_poly.pdbx_seq_one_letter_code
_entity_poly.pdbx_strand_id
1 'polypeptide(L)'
;MGLLDLPAPLLRLVDGTLAALLPPAARLILWGILAGWLTMLLYRRLSNQEKIGTLKERQKQLQREINAFDGEFEQLLPMIREALATGMRQLGLALGPALLATVPILFLVFWLAGEYGYDTPAPGAAVTVTADPADAGLQWQPPAAVLRSGDQLLVTWPAAGEAVTLRTSDSDLVRFPLDENIPIIHPRKWWNLLVANPLGYLPENSGIRSLSFDLPEQEILPVGPGWIRGWMFSFFSAFLVASIAFKILLRID
;
A
#
# COMPACT_ATOMS: atom_id res chain seq x y z
N MET A 1 -16.92 4.21 0.89
CA MET A 1 -15.82 4.83 0.14
C MET A 1 -14.99 5.63 1.11
N GLY A 2 -13.73 5.25 1.31
CA GLY A 2 -12.77 6.05 2.06
C GLY A 2 -12.25 7.18 1.18
N LEU A 3 -11.59 8.18 1.79
CA LEU A 3 -10.97 9.28 1.05
C LEU A 3 -10.03 8.77 -0.04
N LEU A 4 -9.22 7.75 0.24
CA LEU A 4 -8.23 7.20 -0.69
C LEU A 4 -8.83 6.35 -1.81
N ASP A 5 -10.12 5.99 -1.70
CA ASP A 5 -10.84 5.24 -2.74
C ASP A 5 -11.52 6.16 -3.77
N LEU A 6 -11.54 7.48 -3.52
CA LEU A 6 -12.19 8.45 -4.39
C LEU A 6 -11.77 8.37 -5.87
N PRO A 7 -10.49 8.19 -6.23
CA PRO A 7 -10.11 8.10 -7.64
C PRO A 7 -10.34 6.71 -8.24
N ALA A 8 -10.70 5.69 -7.46
CA ALA A 8 -10.79 4.30 -7.93
C ALA A 8 -11.69 4.12 -9.17
N PRO A 9 -12.88 4.75 -9.29
CA PRO A 9 -13.70 4.60 -10.50
C PRO A 9 -13.00 5.09 -11.77
N LEU A 10 -12.29 6.22 -11.68
CA LEU A 10 -11.52 6.76 -12.79
C LEU A 10 -10.29 5.89 -13.11
N LEU A 11 -9.59 5.43 -12.08
CA LEU A 11 -8.42 4.56 -12.23
C LEU A 11 -8.81 3.22 -12.88
N ARG A 12 -9.91 2.59 -12.43
CA ARG A 12 -10.46 1.37 -13.05
C ARG A 12 -10.87 1.59 -14.51
N LEU A 13 -11.48 2.72 -14.83
CA LEU A 13 -11.84 3.04 -16.21
C LEU A 13 -10.59 3.10 -17.10
N VAL A 14 -9.56 3.83 -16.66
CA VAL A 14 -8.29 3.96 -17.39
C VAL A 14 -7.60 2.60 -17.49
N ASP A 15 -7.48 1.88 -16.38
CA ASP A 15 -6.80 0.57 -16.33
C ASP A 15 -7.51 -0.49 -17.18
N GLY A 16 -8.84 -0.46 -17.23
CA GLY A 16 -9.66 -1.31 -18.10
C GLY A 16 -9.42 -1.01 -19.58
N THR A 17 -9.27 0.27 -19.96
CA THR A 17 -8.87 0.61 -21.35
C THR A 17 -7.46 0.16 -21.69
N LEU A 18 -6.52 0.24 -20.74
CA LEU A 18 -5.16 -0.26 -20.91
C LEU A 18 -5.13 -1.78 -21.00
N ALA A 19 -6.02 -2.48 -20.29
CA ALA A 19 -6.12 -3.95 -20.27
C ALA A 19 -6.38 -4.54 -21.66
N ALA A 20 -7.04 -3.78 -22.54
CA ALA A 20 -7.29 -4.20 -23.92
C ALA A 20 -6.01 -4.31 -24.76
N LEU A 21 -4.92 -3.66 -24.35
CA LEU A 21 -3.67 -3.56 -25.12
C LEU A 21 -2.45 -4.11 -24.37
N LEU A 22 -2.46 -4.06 -23.03
CA LEU A 22 -1.29 -4.31 -22.21
C LEU A 22 -1.54 -5.41 -21.18
N PRO A 23 -0.58 -6.35 -21.00
CA PRO A 23 -0.65 -7.32 -19.93
C PRO A 23 -0.53 -6.66 -18.53
N PRO A 24 -0.95 -7.33 -17.45
CA PRO A 24 -0.92 -6.81 -16.08
C PRO A 24 0.42 -6.18 -15.68
N ALA A 25 1.54 -6.87 -15.94
CA ALA A 25 2.87 -6.38 -15.60
C ALA A 25 3.21 -5.03 -16.28
N ALA A 26 2.85 -4.87 -17.56
CA ALA A 26 3.10 -3.64 -18.30
C ALA A 26 2.25 -2.47 -17.76
N ARG A 27 1.00 -2.74 -17.35
CA ARG A 27 0.13 -1.75 -16.72
C ARG A 27 0.69 -1.28 -15.37
N LEU A 28 1.16 -2.20 -14.53
CA LEU A 28 1.81 -1.85 -13.25
C LEU A 28 3.07 -1.01 -13.44
N ILE A 29 3.89 -1.32 -14.45
CA ILE A 29 5.06 -0.51 -14.80
C ILE A 29 4.62 0.90 -15.20
N LEU A 30 3.59 1.03 -16.04
CA LEU A 30 3.07 2.34 -16.46
C LEU A 30 2.53 3.15 -15.27
N TRP A 31 1.77 2.52 -14.36
CA TRP A 31 1.29 3.16 -13.14
C TRP A 31 2.44 3.58 -12.22
N GLY A 32 3.49 2.75 -12.10
CA GLY A 32 4.70 3.10 -11.36
C GLY A 32 5.41 4.31 -11.95
N ILE A 33 5.56 4.36 -13.28
CA ILE A 33 6.16 5.50 -13.99
C ILE A 33 5.34 6.77 -13.77
N LEU A 34 4.02 6.68 -13.92
CA LEU A 34 3.11 7.81 -13.71
C LEU A 34 3.18 8.32 -12.27
N ALA A 35 3.20 7.42 -11.28
CA ALA A 35 3.36 7.77 -9.87
C ALA A 35 4.69 8.50 -9.62
N GLY A 36 5.80 7.98 -10.16
CA GLY A 36 7.13 8.58 -10.01
C GLY A 36 7.20 9.97 -10.65
N TRP A 37 6.64 10.11 -11.85
CA TRP A 37 6.51 11.41 -12.52
C TRP A 37 5.70 12.41 -11.68
N LEU A 38 4.52 12.00 -11.22
CA LEU A 38 3.60 12.86 -10.48
C LEU A 38 4.21 13.32 -9.15
N THR A 39 4.85 12.41 -8.42
CA THR A 39 5.53 12.72 -7.15
C THR A 39 6.69 13.66 -7.35
N MET A 40 7.55 13.46 -8.36
CA MET A 40 8.64 14.40 -8.63
C MET A 40 8.14 15.76 -9.08
N LEU A 41 7.07 15.82 -9.88
CA LEU A 41 6.45 17.07 -10.29
C LEU A 41 5.88 17.85 -9.10
N LEU A 42 5.17 17.18 -8.18
CA LEU A 42 4.63 17.80 -6.98
C LEU A 42 5.72 18.21 -6.01
N TYR A 43 6.71 17.34 -5.77
CA TYR A 43 7.85 17.68 -4.92
C TYR A 43 8.53 18.94 -5.44
N ARG A 44 8.83 19.02 -6.74
CA ARG A 44 9.42 20.21 -7.35
C ARG A 44 8.58 21.48 -7.17
N ARG A 45 7.25 21.37 -7.27
CA ARG A 45 6.37 22.53 -7.08
C ARG A 45 6.26 22.99 -5.63
N LEU A 46 6.32 22.07 -4.68
CA LEU A 46 6.11 22.35 -3.26
C LEU A 46 7.41 22.71 -2.51
N SER A 47 8.55 22.20 -2.99
CA SER A 47 9.84 22.37 -2.32
C SER A 47 10.55 23.67 -2.72
N ASN A 48 11.26 24.28 -1.77
CA ASN A 48 12.12 25.42 -2.04
C ASN A 48 13.52 24.94 -2.46
N GLN A 49 13.66 24.68 -3.77
CA GLN A 49 14.89 24.14 -4.37
C GLN A 49 16.11 25.04 -4.13
N GLU A 50 15.94 26.37 -4.20
CA GLU A 50 17.03 27.33 -3.98
C GLU A 50 17.61 27.26 -2.56
N LYS A 51 16.73 27.25 -1.54
CA LYS A 51 17.16 27.12 -0.13
C LYS A 51 17.80 25.75 0.15
N ILE A 52 17.30 24.69 -0.48
CA ILE A 52 17.89 23.36 -0.34
C ILE A 52 19.29 23.33 -0.99
N GLY A 53 19.43 23.92 -2.18
CA GLY A 53 20.70 24.04 -2.89
C GLY A 53 21.77 24.78 -2.07
N THR A 54 21.43 25.96 -1.55
CA THR A 54 22.35 26.75 -0.71
C THR A 54 22.79 26.02 0.56
N LEU A 55 21.89 25.30 1.24
CA LEU A 55 22.25 24.49 2.42
C LEU A 55 23.14 23.30 2.05
N LYS A 56 22.90 22.66 0.90
CA LYS A 56 23.72 21.55 0.38
C LYS A 56 25.14 21.99 0.03
N GLU A 57 25.29 23.20 -0.51
CA GLU A 57 26.60 23.81 -0.74
C GLU A 57 27.31 24.11 0.58
N ARG A 58 26.63 24.71 1.56
CA ARG A 58 27.19 24.95 2.91
C ARG A 58 27.61 23.66 3.59
N GLN A 59 26.80 22.60 3.49
CA GLN A 59 27.11 21.30 4.05
C GLN A 59 28.39 20.70 3.43
N LYS A 60 28.55 20.79 2.10
CA LYS A 60 29.78 20.34 1.42
C LYS A 60 31.01 21.16 1.85
N GLN A 61 30.84 22.47 2.05
CA GLN A 61 31.92 23.33 2.54
C GLN A 61 32.34 22.92 3.95
N LEU A 62 31.39 22.79 4.89
CA LEU A 62 31.67 22.37 6.26
C LEU A 62 32.32 20.99 6.31
N GLN A 63 31.90 20.06 5.46
CA GLN A 63 32.54 18.74 5.36
C GLN A 63 34.01 18.83 4.93
N ARG A 64 34.34 19.73 3.99
CA ARG A 64 35.73 19.96 3.58
C ARG A 64 36.55 20.60 4.68
N GLU A 65 35.99 21.59 5.36
CA GLU A 65 36.65 22.28 6.49
C GLU A 65 36.94 21.31 7.64
N ILE A 66 35.98 20.45 7.99
CA ILE A 66 36.16 19.38 9.00
C ILE A 66 37.23 18.37 8.57
N ASN A 67 37.21 17.91 7.31
CA ASN A 67 38.18 16.93 6.82
C ASN A 67 39.61 17.47 6.73
N ALA A 68 39.76 18.79 6.59
CA ALA A 68 41.06 19.47 6.53
C ALA A 68 41.51 20.01 7.91
N PHE A 69 40.76 19.72 8.97
CA PHE A 69 41.05 20.24 10.31
C PHE A 69 42.06 19.36 11.03
N ASP A 70 43.25 19.90 11.29
CA ASP A 70 44.36 19.22 12.00
C ASP A 70 44.49 19.63 13.49
N GLY A 71 43.54 20.41 14.03
CA GLY A 71 43.60 20.93 15.40
C GLY A 71 43.00 20.02 16.47
N GLU A 72 42.86 20.56 17.68
CA GLU A 72 42.29 19.86 18.84
C GLU A 72 40.79 19.59 18.69
N PHE A 73 40.31 18.47 19.23
CA PHE A 73 38.90 18.05 19.12
C PHE A 73 37.90 19.09 19.67
N GLU A 74 38.26 19.83 20.72
CA GLU A 74 37.41 20.88 21.29
C GLU A 74 37.09 21.99 20.29
N GLN A 75 38.02 22.30 19.39
CA GLN A 75 37.87 23.29 18.33
C GLN A 75 37.07 22.76 17.14
N LEU A 76 37.02 21.43 16.97
CA LEU A 76 36.23 20.77 15.93
C LEU A 76 34.73 20.68 16.28
N LEU A 77 34.42 20.56 17.56
CA LEU A 77 33.05 20.45 18.07
C LEU A 77 32.07 21.52 17.54
N PRO A 78 32.39 22.84 17.50
CA PRO A 78 31.51 23.84 16.91
C PRO A 78 31.25 23.61 15.42
N MET A 79 32.26 23.15 14.65
CA MET A 79 32.12 22.85 13.22
C MET A 79 31.17 21.66 12.99
N ILE A 80 31.30 20.61 13.80
CA ILE A 80 30.39 19.46 13.79
C ILE A 80 28.95 19.90 14.10
N ARG A 81 28.76 20.74 15.12
CA ARG A 81 27.42 21.26 15.48
C ARG A 81 26.81 22.07 14.34
N GLU A 82 27.60 22.90 13.66
CA GLU A 82 27.12 23.65 12.51
C GLU A 82 26.75 22.73 11.33
N ALA A 83 27.55 21.71 11.06
CA ALA A 83 27.27 20.72 10.02
C ALA A 83 25.97 19.96 10.30
N LEU A 84 25.77 19.51 11.56
CA LEU A 84 24.53 18.84 11.99
C LEU A 84 23.32 19.77 11.91
N ALA A 85 23.43 21.01 12.38
CA ALA A 85 22.35 21.99 12.32
C ALA A 85 21.96 22.32 10.87
N THR A 86 22.94 22.43 9.97
CA THR A 86 22.72 22.64 8.53
C THR A 86 21.98 21.46 7.92
N GLY A 87 22.40 20.23 8.22
CA GLY A 87 21.71 19.01 7.77
C GLY A 87 20.26 18.93 8.28
N MET A 88 20.01 19.27 9.54
CA MET A 88 18.65 19.28 10.11
C MET A 88 17.75 20.33 9.45
N ARG A 89 18.28 21.53 9.15
CA ARG A 89 17.55 22.57 8.41
C ARG A 89 17.20 22.09 7.00
N GLN A 90 18.13 21.43 6.32
CA GLN A 90 17.90 20.88 4.99
C GLN A 90 16.82 19.79 5.02
N LEU A 91 16.90 18.85 5.97
CA LEU A 91 15.89 17.81 6.16
C LEU A 91 14.51 18.41 6.43
N GLY A 92 14.42 19.40 7.32
CA GLY A 92 13.16 20.08 7.64
C GLY A 92 12.53 20.76 6.42
N LEU A 93 13.33 21.40 5.56
CA LEU A 93 12.85 22.03 4.32
C LEU A 93 12.37 21.01 3.28
N ALA A 94 12.95 19.82 3.23
CA ALA A 94 12.59 18.78 2.27
C ALA A 94 11.41 17.91 2.73
N LEU A 95 11.28 17.66 4.04
CA LEU A 95 10.34 16.67 4.60
C LEU A 95 8.88 17.00 4.31
N GLY A 96 8.44 18.24 4.58
CA GLY A 96 7.06 18.66 4.34
C GLY A 96 6.61 18.45 2.89
N PRO A 97 7.33 19.03 1.90
CA PRO A 97 7.07 18.80 0.48
C PRO A 97 7.12 17.32 0.07
N ALA A 98 8.04 16.52 0.64
CA ALA A 98 8.15 15.10 0.34
C ALA A 98 6.94 14.31 0.84
N LEU A 99 6.47 14.57 2.07
CA LEU A 99 5.26 13.95 2.62
C LEU A 99 4.02 14.30 1.79
N LEU A 100 3.87 15.58 1.42
CA LEU A 100 2.76 16.02 0.56
C LEU A 100 2.83 15.40 -0.83
N ALA A 101 4.01 15.26 -1.42
CA ALA A 101 4.21 14.62 -2.72
C ALA A 101 3.94 13.09 -2.70
N THR A 102 3.89 12.48 -1.51
CA THR A 102 3.55 11.06 -1.34
C THR A 102 2.04 10.81 -1.41
N VAL A 103 1.22 11.83 -1.16
CA VAL A 103 -0.25 11.68 -1.10
C VAL A 103 -0.83 11.00 -2.35
N PRO A 104 -0.51 11.39 -3.60
CA PRO A 104 -1.03 10.71 -4.79
C PRO A 104 -0.61 9.24 -4.91
N ILE A 105 0.58 8.89 -4.43
CA ILE A 105 1.05 7.49 -4.41
C ILE A 105 0.15 6.68 -3.49
N LEU A 106 -0.27 7.23 -2.34
CA LEU A 106 -1.16 6.51 -1.43
C LEU A 106 -2.47 6.12 -2.11
N PHE A 107 -3.10 7.06 -2.83
CA PHE A 107 -4.30 6.76 -3.62
C PHE A 107 -4.07 5.60 -4.61
N LEU A 108 -2.95 5.64 -5.36
CA LEU A 108 -2.62 4.57 -6.31
C LEU A 108 -2.34 3.24 -5.62
N VAL A 109 -1.58 3.24 -4.52
CA VAL A 109 -1.20 2.03 -3.78
C VAL A 109 -2.43 1.32 -3.20
N PHE A 110 -3.37 2.06 -2.61
CA PHE A 110 -4.59 1.43 -2.07
C PHE A 110 -5.47 0.86 -3.18
N TRP A 111 -5.63 1.60 -4.29
CA TRP A 111 -6.36 1.09 -5.44
C TRP A 111 -5.69 -0.16 -6.04
N LEU A 112 -4.37 -0.13 -6.25
CA LEU A 112 -3.60 -1.26 -6.77
C LEU A 112 -3.65 -2.48 -5.84
N ALA A 113 -3.65 -2.27 -4.53
CA ALA A 113 -3.76 -3.37 -3.56
C ALA A 113 -5.11 -4.10 -3.67
N GLY A 114 -6.19 -3.38 -3.96
CA GLY A 114 -7.51 -3.97 -4.19
C GLY A 114 -7.61 -4.67 -5.55
N GLU A 115 -7.05 -4.09 -6.60
CA GLU A 115 -7.18 -4.59 -7.98
C GLU A 115 -6.19 -5.71 -8.32
N TYR A 116 -4.98 -5.67 -7.75
CA TYR A 116 -3.86 -6.58 -8.09
C TYR A 116 -3.36 -7.42 -6.89
N GLY A 117 -4.06 -7.37 -5.75
CA GLY A 117 -3.62 -8.05 -4.52
C GLY A 117 -3.87 -9.56 -4.55
N TYR A 118 -5.13 -9.94 -4.76
CA TYR A 118 -5.59 -11.32 -4.61
C TYR A 118 -6.53 -11.72 -5.74
N ASP A 119 -6.43 -12.99 -6.14
CA ASP A 119 -7.33 -13.60 -7.10
C ASP A 119 -8.59 -14.14 -6.41
N THR A 120 -9.67 -14.23 -7.18
CA THR A 120 -10.88 -14.91 -6.72
C THR A 120 -10.61 -16.42 -6.72
N PRO A 121 -10.80 -17.12 -5.59
CA PRO A 121 -10.63 -18.56 -5.52
C PRO A 121 -11.49 -19.29 -6.56
N ALA A 122 -10.98 -20.39 -7.10
CA ALA A 122 -11.74 -21.23 -8.02
C ALA A 122 -12.93 -21.89 -7.29
N PRO A 123 -14.06 -22.13 -7.96
CA PRO A 123 -15.16 -22.93 -7.41
C PRO A 123 -14.67 -24.25 -6.82
N GLY A 124 -15.06 -24.56 -5.59
CA GLY A 124 -14.63 -25.75 -4.85
C GLY A 124 -13.27 -25.66 -4.17
N ALA A 125 -12.51 -24.58 -4.34
CA ALA A 125 -11.26 -24.37 -3.62
C ALA A 125 -11.52 -24.21 -2.11
N ALA A 126 -10.63 -24.73 -1.27
CA ALA A 126 -10.73 -24.54 0.18
C ALA A 126 -10.03 -23.24 0.58
N VAL A 127 -10.75 -22.34 1.24
CA VAL A 127 -10.23 -21.08 1.79
C VAL A 127 -10.26 -21.17 3.31
N THR A 128 -9.10 -20.92 3.93
CA THR A 128 -9.01 -20.87 5.39
C THR A 128 -9.59 -19.57 5.90
N VAL A 129 -10.52 -19.67 6.84
CA VAL A 129 -11.15 -18.55 7.54
C VAL A 129 -10.77 -18.61 9.01
N THR A 130 -10.19 -17.52 9.49
CA THR A 130 -9.78 -17.36 10.88
C THR A 130 -10.51 -16.19 11.50
N ALA A 131 -11.12 -16.41 12.67
CA ALA A 131 -11.76 -15.37 13.45
C ALA A 131 -10.95 -15.09 14.72
N ASP A 132 -10.86 -13.82 15.11
CA ASP A 132 -10.26 -13.40 16.37
C ASP A 132 -11.33 -12.72 17.24
N PRO A 133 -11.75 -13.30 18.37
CA PRO A 133 -11.38 -14.62 18.89
C PRO A 133 -12.04 -15.78 18.09
N ALA A 134 -11.45 -16.97 18.15
CA ALA A 134 -11.87 -18.13 17.34
C ALA A 134 -13.30 -18.64 17.65
N ASP A 135 -13.76 -18.51 18.89
CA ASP A 135 -15.01 -19.08 19.38
C ASP A 135 -16.18 -18.08 19.41
N ALA A 136 -16.31 -17.23 18.40
CA ALA A 136 -17.32 -16.16 18.37
C ALA A 136 -18.74 -16.60 17.97
N GLY A 137 -19.11 -17.88 18.16
CA GLY A 137 -20.46 -18.37 17.86
C GLY A 137 -20.86 -18.28 16.38
N LEU A 138 -19.87 -18.40 15.47
CA LEU A 138 -20.05 -18.29 14.03
C LEU A 138 -20.94 -19.42 13.48
N GLN A 139 -21.92 -19.04 12.68
CA GLN A 139 -22.82 -19.96 11.98
C GLN A 139 -22.67 -19.79 10.47
N TRP A 140 -22.73 -20.91 9.76
CA TRP A 140 -22.56 -20.97 8.31
C TRP A 140 -23.82 -21.46 7.63
N GLN A 141 -24.21 -20.81 6.55
CA GLN A 141 -25.29 -21.27 5.68
C GLN A 141 -24.79 -21.43 4.24
N PRO A 142 -24.84 -22.64 3.65
CA PRO A 142 -25.21 -23.91 4.28
C PRO A 142 -24.11 -24.44 5.25
N PRO A 143 -24.46 -25.17 6.34
CA PRO A 143 -23.47 -25.69 7.27
C PRO A 143 -22.46 -26.66 6.64
N ALA A 144 -22.87 -27.37 5.59
CA ALA A 144 -22.01 -28.33 4.88
C ALA A 144 -20.87 -27.68 4.08
N ALA A 145 -20.90 -26.36 3.87
CA ALA A 145 -19.86 -25.64 3.15
C ALA A 145 -18.55 -25.50 3.95
N VAL A 146 -18.56 -25.83 5.25
CA VAL A 146 -17.43 -25.60 6.16
C VAL A 146 -16.98 -26.89 6.81
N LEU A 147 -15.67 -27.09 6.78
CA LEU A 147 -14.97 -28.16 7.48
C LEU A 147 -14.10 -27.54 8.57
N ARG A 148 -14.24 -28.00 9.82
CA ARG A 148 -13.38 -27.55 10.92
C ARG A 148 -12.15 -28.44 10.99
N SER A 149 -10.97 -27.83 10.93
CA SER A 149 -9.67 -28.50 11.06
C SER A 149 -8.86 -27.83 12.17
N GLY A 150 -9.00 -28.32 13.40
CA GLY A 150 -8.45 -27.66 14.60
C GLY A 150 -9.09 -26.29 14.83
N ASP A 151 -8.26 -25.25 15.03
CA ASP A 151 -8.70 -23.86 15.23
C ASP A 151 -9.03 -23.13 13.91
N GLN A 152 -8.85 -23.79 12.77
CA GLN A 152 -9.08 -23.22 11.44
C GLN A 152 -10.41 -23.72 10.86
N LEU A 153 -11.12 -22.83 10.18
CA LEU A 153 -12.34 -23.14 9.43
C LEU A 153 -12.00 -23.14 7.94
N LEU A 154 -12.13 -24.29 7.29
CA LEU A 154 -11.96 -24.42 5.84
C LEU A 154 -13.32 -24.26 5.19
N VAL A 155 -13.48 -23.20 4.41
CA VAL A 155 -14.70 -22.91 3.64
C VAL A 155 -14.47 -23.37 2.20
N THR A 156 -15.38 -24.18 1.68
CA THR A 156 -15.38 -24.55 0.26
C THR A 156 -15.96 -23.39 -0.53
N TRP A 157 -15.18 -22.86 -1.48
CA TRP A 157 -15.59 -21.70 -2.27
C TRP A 157 -16.80 -22.04 -3.15
N PRO A 158 -17.88 -21.22 -3.13
CA PRO A 158 -19.13 -21.53 -3.82
C PRO A 158 -18.99 -21.57 -5.34
N ALA A 159 -19.82 -22.38 -6.00
CA ALA A 159 -19.96 -22.34 -7.45
C ALA A 159 -20.69 -21.08 -7.93
N ALA A 160 -20.63 -20.81 -9.24
CA ALA A 160 -21.30 -19.65 -9.82
C ALA A 160 -22.81 -19.72 -9.56
N GLY A 161 -23.35 -18.67 -8.91
CA GLY A 161 -24.76 -18.58 -8.53
C GLY A 161 -25.10 -19.16 -7.15
N GLU A 162 -24.16 -19.83 -6.48
CA GLU A 162 -24.28 -20.25 -5.09
C GLU A 162 -23.72 -19.18 -4.15
N ALA A 163 -24.14 -19.23 -2.88
CA ALA A 163 -23.59 -18.36 -1.86
C ALA A 163 -23.42 -19.12 -0.55
N VAL A 164 -22.33 -18.81 0.14
CA VAL A 164 -22.08 -19.23 1.52
C VAL A 164 -22.12 -17.98 2.37
N THR A 165 -22.96 -17.95 3.40
CA THR A 165 -23.06 -16.81 4.31
C THR A 165 -22.53 -17.20 5.68
N LEU A 166 -21.60 -16.39 6.18
CA LEU A 166 -21.16 -16.39 7.56
C LEU A 166 -22.01 -15.40 8.36
N ARG A 167 -22.57 -15.85 9.48
CA ARG A 167 -23.42 -15.03 10.34
C ARG A 167 -23.17 -15.30 11.82
N THR A 168 -23.62 -14.37 12.66
CA THR A 168 -23.89 -14.60 14.09
C THR A 168 -25.37 -14.95 14.29
N SER A 169 -25.80 -15.15 15.53
CA SER A 169 -27.23 -15.30 15.86
C SER A 169 -28.09 -14.11 15.42
N ASP A 170 -27.47 -12.92 15.34
CA ASP A 170 -28.19 -11.65 15.24
C ASP A 170 -28.00 -10.95 13.88
N SER A 171 -26.98 -11.32 13.10
CA SER A 171 -26.64 -10.63 11.85
C SER A 171 -25.79 -11.47 10.89
N ASP A 172 -26.01 -11.30 9.59
CA ASP A 172 -25.07 -11.75 8.56
C ASP A 172 -23.79 -10.91 8.62
N LEU A 173 -22.64 -11.59 8.66
CA LEU A 173 -21.31 -10.95 8.73
C LEU A 173 -20.70 -10.80 7.34
N VAL A 174 -20.65 -11.88 6.57
CA VAL A 174 -19.95 -11.95 5.27
C VAL A 174 -20.65 -12.94 4.36
N ARG A 175 -20.69 -12.62 3.07
CA ARG A 175 -21.20 -13.50 2.02
C ARG A 175 -20.10 -13.82 1.02
N PHE A 176 -19.99 -15.10 0.68
CA PHE A 176 -19.12 -15.63 -0.37
C PHE A 176 -19.96 -15.98 -1.61
N PRO A 177 -19.43 -15.83 -2.85
CA PRO A 177 -18.11 -15.25 -3.16
C PRO A 177 -18.05 -13.77 -2.76
N LEU A 178 -16.85 -13.28 -2.43
CA LEU A 178 -16.64 -11.89 -2.02
C LEU A 178 -16.84 -10.94 -3.21
N ASP A 179 -17.43 -9.78 -2.97
CA ASP A 179 -17.59 -8.75 -4.00
C ASP A 179 -16.25 -8.13 -4.43
N GLU A 180 -15.29 -8.04 -3.50
CA GLU A 180 -13.90 -7.66 -3.75
C GLU A 180 -12.94 -8.63 -3.03
N ASN A 181 -11.79 -8.96 -3.64
CA ASN A 181 -10.84 -9.95 -3.12
C ASN A 181 -9.96 -9.37 -2.01
N ILE A 182 -10.55 -9.10 -0.85
CA ILE A 182 -9.85 -8.56 0.33
C ILE A 182 -9.78 -9.62 1.43
N PRO A 183 -8.60 -9.91 1.99
CA PRO A 183 -8.38 -11.04 2.90
C PRO A 183 -8.79 -10.75 4.34
N ILE A 184 -9.33 -9.57 4.67
CA ILE A 184 -9.62 -9.21 6.06
C ILE A 184 -10.81 -8.26 6.21
N ILE A 185 -11.64 -8.51 7.22
CA ILE A 185 -12.73 -7.65 7.65
C ILE A 185 -12.62 -7.44 9.15
N HIS A 186 -12.92 -6.22 9.62
CA HIS A 186 -12.84 -5.84 11.02
C HIS A 186 -13.94 -4.82 11.37
N PRO A 187 -14.21 -4.56 12.66
CA PRO A 187 -15.09 -3.48 13.08
C PRO A 187 -14.58 -2.12 12.61
N ARG A 188 -15.48 -1.16 12.42
CA ARG A 188 -15.13 0.17 11.91
C ARG A 188 -14.16 0.88 12.86
N LYS A 189 -13.11 1.48 12.31
CA LYS A 189 -12.12 2.30 13.02
C LYS A 189 -12.09 3.71 12.44
N TRP A 190 -11.52 4.67 13.18
CA TRP A 190 -11.45 6.07 12.76
C TRP A 190 -10.72 6.24 11.41
N TRP A 191 -9.67 5.45 11.16
CA TRP A 191 -8.89 5.53 9.93
C TRP A 191 -9.62 4.97 8.71
N ASN A 192 -10.75 4.28 8.90
CA ASN A 192 -11.59 3.83 7.79
C ASN A 192 -12.31 4.98 7.06
N LEU A 193 -12.23 6.19 7.59
CA LEU A 193 -12.55 7.40 6.84
C LEU A 193 -11.55 7.65 5.70
N LEU A 194 -10.29 7.23 5.86
CA LEU A 194 -9.25 7.33 4.83
C LEU A 194 -9.28 6.12 3.90
N VAL A 195 -9.34 4.91 4.45
CA VAL A 195 -9.30 3.66 3.69
C VAL A 195 -10.52 2.82 4.07
N ALA A 196 -11.55 2.82 3.23
CA ALA A 196 -12.72 2.00 3.53
C ALA A 196 -12.41 0.53 3.27
N ASN A 197 -13.05 -0.35 4.04
CA ASN A 197 -13.13 -1.74 3.66
C ASN A 197 -14.34 -1.92 2.71
N PRO A 198 -14.13 -2.27 1.42
CA PRO A 198 -15.23 -2.43 0.46
C PRO A 198 -16.13 -3.63 0.79
N LEU A 199 -15.65 -4.62 1.55
CA LEU A 199 -16.48 -5.71 2.07
C LEU A 199 -17.38 -5.28 3.23
N GLY A 200 -17.32 -4.01 3.65
CA GLY A 200 -18.04 -3.50 4.80
C GLY A 200 -17.29 -3.74 6.11
N TYR A 201 -18.03 -3.72 7.22
CA TYR A 201 -17.45 -3.80 8.56
C TYR A 201 -18.24 -4.78 9.42
N LEU A 202 -17.53 -5.42 10.34
CA LEU A 202 -18.19 -6.24 11.36
C LEU A 202 -19.00 -5.34 12.32
N PRO A 203 -20.16 -5.81 12.82
CA PRO A 203 -20.89 -5.13 13.88
C PRO A 203 -20.02 -4.97 15.13
N GLU A 204 -20.06 -3.80 15.77
CA GLU A 204 -19.25 -3.53 16.98
C GLU A 204 -19.54 -4.50 18.13
N ASN A 205 -20.79 -4.98 18.22
CA ASN A 205 -21.24 -5.91 19.25
C ASN A 205 -21.06 -7.39 18.88
N SER A 206 -20.42 -7.71 17.75
CA SER A 206 -20.23 -9.10 17.30
C SER A 206 -19.28 -9.91 18.19
N GLY A 207 -18.49 -9.25 19.05
CA GLY A 207 -17.44 -9.89 19.83
C GLY A 207 -16.21 -10.30 18.99
N ILE A 208 -16.22 -10.03 17.68
CA ILE A 208 -15.14 -10.38 16.75
C ILE A 208 -14.32 -9.13 16.43
N ARG A 209 -13.01 -9.22 16.63
CA ARG A 209 -12.02 -8.17 16.32
C ARG A 209 -11.61 -8.18 14.85
N SER A 210 -11.50 -9.36 14.27
CA SER A 210 -11.17 -9.52 12.85
C SER A 210 -11.58 -10.88 12.34
N LEU A 211 -11.86 -10.92 11.04
CA LEU A 211 -12.06 -12.12 10.26
C LEU A 211 -11.09 -12.07 9.09
N SER A 212 -10.24 -13.08 8.94
CA SER A 212 -9.27 -13.16 7.86
C SER A 212 -9.52 -14.37 6.96
N PHE A 213 -9.23 -14.21 5.67
CA PHE A 213 -9.40 -15.19 4.62
C PHE A 213 -8.05 -15.41 3.94
N ASP A 214 -7.65 -16.68 3.81
CA ASP A 214 -6.44 -17.07 3.10
C ASP A 214 -6.72 -17.11 1.59
N LEU A 215 -6.78 -15.93 0.97
CA LEU A 215 -7.02 -15.78 -0.46
C LEU A 215 -5.73 -16.00 -1.25
N PRO A 216 -5.80 -16.59 -2.46
CA PRO A 216 -4.63 -16.73 -3.32
C PRO A 216 -4.12 -15.34 -3.75
N GLU A 217 -2.84 -15.06 -3.50
CA GLU A 217 -2.18 -13.85 -4.01
C GLU A 217 -2.13 -13.87 -5.53
N GLN A 218 -2.37 -12.71 -6.15
CA GLN A 218 -2.28 -12.61 -7.60
C GLN A 218 -0.81 -12.57 -8.06
N GLU A 219 -0.44 -13.51 -8.93
CA GLU A 219 0.91 -13.56 -9.52
C GLU A 219 0.95 -12.79 -10.85
N ILE A 220 1.68 -11.68 -10.86
CA ILE A 220 1.84 -10.79 -12.02
C ILE A 220 3.05 -11.19 -12.88
N LEU A 221 4.14 -11.63 -12.24
CA LEU A 221 5.32 -12.11 -12.94
C LEU A 221 5.35 -13.63 -12.96
N PRO A 222 5.62 -14.26 -14.11
CA PRO A 222 5.58 -15.72 -14.24
C PRO A 222 6.80 -16.41 -13.60
N VAL A 223 7.85 -15.65 -13.25
CA VAL A 223 9.13 -16.19 -12.78
C VAL A 223 9.65 -15.39 -11.59
N GLY A 224 10.35 -16.08 -10.70
CA GLY A 224 11.01 -15.49 -9.53
C GLY A 224 10.46 -16.00 -8.19
N PRO A 225 11.08 -15.61 -7.07
CA PRO A 225 10.56 -15.90 -5.73
C PRO A 225 9.16 -15.30 -5.53
N GLY A 226 8.34 -15.89 -4.64
CA GLY A 226 6.96 -15.44 -4.37
C GLY A 226 6.83 -13.94 -4.14
N TRP A 227 7.72 -13.35 -3.33
CA TRP A 227 7.70 -11.91 -3.00
C TRP A 227 7.93 -10.97 -4.20
N ILE A 228 8.55 -11.45 -5.29
CA ILE A 228 8.74 -10.68 -6.54
C ILE A 228 7.52 -10.80 -7.45
N ARG A 229 6.80 -11.92 -7.39
CA ARG A 229 5.75 -12.25 -8.35
C ARG A 229 4.50 -11.41 -8.19
N GLY A 230 4.26 -10.85 -7.00
CA GLY A 230 3.14 -9.93 -6.76
C GLY A 230 3.32 -8.54 -7.37
N TRP A 231 2.27 -7.72 -7.25
CA TRP A 231 2.22 -6.38 -7.85
C TRP A 231 3.23 -5.39 -7.23
N MET A 232 3.50 -5.51 -5.93
CA MET A 232 4.32 -4.56 -5.17
C MET A 232 5.70 -4.38 -5.80
N PHE A 233 6.38 -5.48 -6.12
CA PHE A 233 7.73 -5.41 -6.66
C PHE A 233 7.77 -4.69 -8.01
N SER A 234 6.86 -5.06 -8.92
CA SER A 234 6.78 -4.47 -10.27
C SER A 234 6.48 -2.97 -10.19
N PHE A 235 5.47 -2.59 -9.40
CA PHE A 235 5.07 -1.20 -9.22
C PHE A 235 6.17 -0.37 -8.55
N PHE A 236 6.68 -0.79 -7.39
CA PHE A 236 7.66 0.00 -6.63
C PHE A 236 9.02 0.10 -7.33
N SER A 237 9.44 -0.94 -8.06
CA SER A 237 10.66 -0.88 -8.86
C SER A 237 10.52 0.14 -10.00
N ALA A 238 9.41 0.08 -10.75
CA ALA A 238 9.14 1.05 -11.82
C ALA A 238 9.01 2.48 -11.26
N PHE A 239 8.30 2.63 -10.14
CA PHE A 239 8.15 3.90 -9.42
C PHE A 239 9.49 4.48 -8.99
N LEU A 240 10.37 3.67 -8.39
CA LEU A 240 11.68 4.13 -7.92
C LEU A 240 12.57 4.56 -9.09
N VAL A 241 12.66 3.73 -10.14
CA VAL A 241 13.45 4.04 -11.34
C VAL A 241 12.93 5.31 -12.00
N ALA A 242 11.62 5.44 -12.17
CA ALA A 242 11.00 6.63 -12.74
C ALA A 242 11.23 7.87 -11.86
N SER A 243 11.09 7.75 -10.55
CA SER A 243 11.35 8.83 -9.60
C SER A 243 12.77 9.36 -9.71
N ILE A 244 13.77 8.47 -9.80
CA ILE A 244 15.17 8.87 -9.99
C ILE A 244 15.36 9.52 -11.37
N ALA A 245 14.82 8.91 -12.43
CA ALA A 245 14.92 9.45 -13.79
C ALA A 245 14.30 10.86 -13.89
N PHE A 246 13.10 11.06 -13.33
CA PHE A 246 12.44 12.36 -13.31
C PHE A 246 13.10 13.35 -12.37
N LYS A 247 13.69 12.90 -11.25
CA LYS A 247 14.53 13.77 -10.41
C LYS A 247 15.66 14.39 -11.23
N ILE A 248 16.37 13.56 -12.00
CA ILE A 248 17.47 13.99 -12.87
C ILE A 248 16.96 14.89 -13.99
N LEU A 249 15.91 14.48 -14.70
CA LEU A 249 15.34 15.21 -15.84
C LEU A 249 14.81 16.59 -15.42
N LEU A 250 14.17 16.67 -14.26
CA LEU A 250 13.59 17.91 -13.73
C LEU A 250 14.60 18.77 -12.96
N ARG A 251 15.85 18.32 -12.81
CA ARG A 251 16.95 18.99 -12.09
C ARG A 251 16.57 19.38 -10.66
N ILE A 252 16.08 18.40 -9.91
CA ILE A 252 15.68 18.53 -8.51
C ILE A 252 16.90 18.21 -7.62
N ASP A 253 17.20 19.08 -6.66
CA ASP A 253 18.36 18.96 -5.76
C ASP A 253 18.24 17.92 -4.65
#